data_AF-A0A537TJY8-F1
#
_entry.id   AF-A0A537TJY8-F1
#
_cell.length_a   1.000
_cell.length_b   1.000
_cell.length_c   1.000
_cell.angle_alpha   90.00
_cell.angle_beta   90.00
_cell.angle_gamma   90.00
#
_symmetry.space_group_name_H-M   'P 1'
#
loop_
_entity.id
_entity.type
_entity.pdbx_description
1 polymer ?
#
loop_
_entity_poly.entity_id
_entity_poly.type
_entity_poly.pdbx_seq_one_letter_code
_entity_poly.pdbx_strand_id
1 'polypeptide(L)'
;MTGLRVLAVLAIVLGNAFFVAAEYALVTAKRARLQELAEQGNRRARIAVALIDDPFRFISTTQLGVTVFSILLGAVGEPIFADFFDPLLATTLAFVL
;
A
#
# COMPACT_ATOMS: atom_id res chain seq x y z
N MET A 1 5.81 22.61 11.61
CA MET A 1 4.83 21.52 11.84
C MET A 1 4.40 20.83 10.54
N THR A 2 4.38 21.52 9.40
CA THR A 2 4.02 20.96 8.08
C THR A 2 4.95 19.85 7.60
N GLY A 3 6.28 19.97 7.81
CA GLY A 3 7.24 18.93 7.41
C GLY A 3 7.01 17.56 8.08
N LEU A 4 6.59 17.55 9.35
CA LEU A 4 6.25 16.31 10.05
C LEU A 4 4.99 15.65 9.48
N ARG A 5 3.99 16.46 9.09
CA ARG A 5 2.74 15.97 8.46
C ARG A 5 3.02 15.34 7.10
N VAL A 6 3.85 15.99 6.26
CA VAL A 6 4.25 15.44 4.96
C VAL A 6 5.02 14.13 5.12
N LEU A 7 5.93 14.06 6.10
CA LEU A 7 6.69 12.84 6.37
C LEU A 7 5.79 11.69 6.87
N ALA A 8 4.77 12.00 7.67
CA ALA A 8 3.76 11.03 8.09
C ALA A 8 2.94 10.51 6.89
N VAL A 9 2.49 11.39 5.98
CA VAL A 9 1.80 10.99 4.76
C VAL A 9 2.69 10.10 3.88
N LEU A 10 3.95 10.49 3.68
CA LEU A 10 4.90 9.67 2.91
C LEU A 10 5.08 8.28 3.53
N ALA A 11 5.20 8.19 4.85
CA ALA A 11 5.30 6.90 5.54
C ALA A 11 4.04 6.04 5.32
N ILE A 12 2.85 6.64 5.37
CA ILE A 12 1.58 5.94 5.12
C ILE A 12 1.50 5.45 3.66
N VAL A 13 1.86 6.30 2.69
CA VAL A 13 1.89 5.93 1.27
C VAL A 13 2.88 4.79 1.02
N LEU A 14 4.07 4.83 1.61
CA LEU A 14 5.04 3.75 1.50
C LEU A 14 4.52 2.45 2.12
N GLY A 15 3.80 2.54 3.23
CA GLY A 15 3.10 1.40 3.82
C GLY A 15 2.10 0.80 2.84
N ASN A 16 1.24 1.61 2.22
CA ASN A 16 0.29 1.14 1.21
C ASN A 16 0.99 0.49 0.00
N ALA A 17 2.02 1.16 -0.53
CA ALA A 17 2.80 0.66 -1.66
C ALA A 17 3.51 -0.67 -1.35
N PHE A 18 3.95 -0.88 -0.11
CA PHE A 18 4.54 -2.14 0.32
C PHE A 18 3.54 -3.30 0.21
N PHE A 19 2.29 -3.14 0.67
CA PHE A 19 1.28 -4.20 0.55
C PHE A 19 0.92 -4.51 -0.89
N VAL A 20 0.75 -3.48 -1.73
CA VAL A 20 0.47 -3.64 -3.16
C VAL A 20 1.64 -4.35 -3.87
N ALA A 21 2.89 -3.96 -3.55
CA ALA A 21 4.07 -4.61 -4.09
C ALA A 21 4.17 -6.09 -3.67
N ALA A 22 3.76 -6.42 -2.43
CA ALA A 22 3.75 -7.78 -1.93
C ALA A 22 2.72 -8.67 -2.66
N GLU A 23 1.52 -8.15 -2.91
CA GLU A 23 0.50 -8.83 -3.75
C GLU A 23 1.01 -9.05 -5.17
N TYR A 24 1.55 -8.01 -5.79
CA TYR A 24 2.07 -8.11 -7.15
C TYR A 24 3.25 -9.08 -7.25
N ALA A 25 4.14 -9.08 -6.26
CA ALA A 25 5.25 -10.02 -6.17
C ALA A 25 4.76 -11.47 -6.07
N LEU A 26 3.71 -11.74 -5.30
CA LEU A 26 3.14 -13.08 -5.21
C LEU A 26 2.53 -13.53 -6.55
N VAL A 27 1.77 -12.66 -7.20
CA VAL A 27 1.10 -12.95 -8.48
C VAL A 27 2.11 -13.15 -9.63
N THR A 28 3.22 -12.43 -9.61
CA THR A 28 4.25 -12.50 -10.67
C THR A 28 5.35 -13.52 -10.39
N ALA A 29 5.43 -14.07 -9.18
CA ALA A 29 6.45 -15.03 -8.83
C ALA A 29 6.31 -16.33 -9.63
N LYS A 30 7.43 -16.79 -10.22
CA LYS A 30 7.48 -18.07 -10.94
C LYS A 30 7.51 -19.22 -9.95
N ARG A 31 6.38 -19.91 -9.77
CA ARG A 31 6.24 -21.08 -8.88
C ARG A 31 7.36 -22.10 -9.06
N ALA A 32 7.67 -22.50 -10.30
CA ALA A 32 8.71 -23.49 -10.60
C ALA A 32 10.08 -23.13 -10.01
N ARG A 33 10.49 -21.86 -10.13
CA ARG A 33 11.77 -21.38 -9.59
C ARG A 33 11.79 -21.38 -8.06
N LEU A 34 10.66 -21.05 -7.43
CA LEU A 34 10.54 -21.08 -5.98
C LEU A 34 10.50 -22.51 -5.42
N GLN A 35 9.90 -23.45 -6.16
CA GLN A 35 9.93 -24.87 -5.81
C GLN A 35 11.35 -25.43 -5.85
N GLU A 36 12.12 -25.13 -6.90
CA GLU A 36 13.52 -25.53 -7.00
C GLU A 36 14.35 -25.00 -5.81
N LEU A 37 14.19 -23.71 -5.47
CA LEU A 37 14.85 -23.10 -4.29
C LEU A 37 14.39 -23.75 -2.97
N ALA A 38 13.13 -24.13 -2.86
CA ALA A 38 12.57 -24.80 -1.69
C ALA A 38 13.17 -26.20 -1.51
N GLU A 39 13.35 -26.95 -2.60
CA GLU A 39 14.01 -28.27 -2.63
C GLU A 39 15.50 -28.16 -2.26
N GLN A 40 16.16 -27.05 -2.61
CA GLN A 40 17.53 -26.73 -2.17
C GLN A 40 17.63 -26.33 -0.67
N GLY A 41 16.53 -26.41 0.09
CA GLY A 41 16.51 -26.14 1.53
C GLY A 41 16.20 -24.68 1.91
N ASN A 42 15.85 -23.81 0.95
CA ASN A 42 15.51 -22.43 1.25
C ASN A 42 14.14 -22.33 1.96
N ARG A 43 14.16 -22.05 3.26
CA ARG A 43 12.94 -21.90 4.08
C ARG A 43 12.00 -20.80 3.58
N ARG A 44 12.53 -19.68 3.06
CA ARG A 44 11.70 -18.58 2.53
C ARG A 44 11.00 -19.00 1.24
N ALA A 45 11.69 -19.76 0.39
CA ALA A 45 11.10 -20.29 -0.83
C ALA A 45 9.96 -21.28 -0.53
N ARG A 46 10.12 -22.15 0.49
CA ARG A 46 9.04 -23.02 0.97
C ARG A 46 7.79 -22.24 1.40
N ILE A 47 7.97 -21.15 2.13
CA ILE A 47 6.87 -20.28 2.55
C ILE A 47 6.22 -19.62 1.33
N ALA A 48 7.02 -19.09 0.41
CA ALA A 48 6.50 -18.45 -0.81
C ALA A 48 5.70 -19.43 -1.68
N VAL A 49 6.14 -20.68 -1.83
CA VAL A 49 5.38 -21.72 -2.53
C VAL A 49 4.05 -21.99 -1.82
N ALA A 50 4.05 -22.11 -0.49
CA ALA A 50 2.81 -22.31 0.27
C ALA A 50 1.82 -21.14 0.13
N LEU A 51 2.33 -19.90 0.07
CA LEU A 51 1.51 -18.71 -0.19
C LEU A 51 0.96 -18.67 -1.61
N ILE A 52 1.69 -19.21 -2.60
CA ILE A 52 1.21 -19.32 -3.99
C ILE A 52 0.15 -20.43 -4.11
N ASP A 53 0.28 -21.51 -3.34
CA ASP A 53 -0.66 -22.64 -3.37
C ASP A 53 -2.01 -22.29 -2.68
N ASP A 54 -2.02 -21.43 -1.67
CA ASP A 54 -3.24 -20.82 -1.07
C ASP A 54 -3.12 -19.29 -1.02
N PRO A 55 -3.32 -18.59 -2.17
CA PRO A 55 -3.15 -17.15 -2.26
C PRO A 55 -4.25 -16.38 -1.54
N PHE A 56 -5.40 -17.00 -1.28
CA PHE A 56 -6.56 -16.33 -0.67
C PHE A 56 -6.23 -15.80 0.72
N ARG A 57 -5.53 -16.59 1.54
CA ARG A 57 -5.10 -16.16 2.89
C ARG A 57 -4.12 -14.99 2.86
N PHE A 58 -3.22 -14.98 1.89
CA PHE A 58 -2.26 -13.89 1.73
C PHE A 58 -2.97 -12.61 1.28
N ILE A 59 -3.73 -12.70 0.19
CA ILE A 59 -4.44 -11.57 -0.44
C ILE A 59 -5.42 -10.93 0.56
N SER A 60 -6.18 -11.74 1.30
CA SER A 60 -7.12 -11.20 2.31
C SER A 60 -6.40 -10.40 3.41
N THR A 61 -5.22 -10.86 3.85
CA THR A 61 -4.44 -10.16 4.87
C THR A 61 -3.82 -8.88 4.32
N THR A 62 -3.24 -8.91 3.12
CA THR A 62 -2.66 -7.73 2.48
C THR A 62 -3.70 -6.68 2.14
N GLN A 63 -4.88 -7.10 1.68
CA GLN A 63 -5.98 -6.21 1.34
C GLN A 63 -6.53 -5.48 2.57
N LEU A 64 -6.63 -6.15 3.73
CA LEU A 64 -6.93 -5.47 4.99
C LEU A 64 -5.87 -4.42 5.33
N GLY A 65 -4.59 -4.73 5.11
CA GLY A 65 -3.49 -3.78 5.22
C GLY A 65 -3.70 -2.56 4.32
N VAL A 66 -3.93 -2.77 3.02
CA VAL A 66 -4.20 -1.71 2.04
C VAL A 66 -5.37 -0.84 2.52
N THR A 67 -6.48 -1.43 2.96
CA THR A 67 -7.63 -0.68 3.47
C THR A 67 -7.27 0.19 4.67
N VAL A 68 -6.56 -0.36 5.66
CA VAL A 68 -6.13 0.41 6.85
C VAL A 68 -5.25 1.58 6.44
N PHE A 69 -4.26 1.36 5.57
CA PHE A 69 -3.39 2.45 5.11
C PHE A 69 -4.12 3.48 4.26
N SER A 70 -5.10 3.08 3.45
CA SER A 70 -5.93 4.00 2.66
C SER A 70 -6.81 4.88 3.56
N ILE A 71 -7.38 4.32 4.63
CA ILE A 71 -8.17 5.10 5.61
C ILE A 71 -7.26 6.06 6.37
N LEU A 72 -6.10 5.60 6.84
CA LEU A 72 -5.12 6.45 7.51
C LEU A 72 -4.63 7.58 6.61
N LEU A 73 -4.41 7.30 5.32
CA LEU A 73 -4.02 8.31 4.34
C LEU A 73 -5.10 9.37 4.18
N GLY A 74 -6.37 8.98 4.12
CA GLY A 74 -7.49 9.91 4.11
C GLY A 74 -7.53 10.78 5.36
N ALA A 75 -7.49 10.17 6.54
CA ALA A 75 -7.59 10.89 7.82
C ALA A 75 -6.40 11.84 8.10
N VAL A 76 -5.18 11.44 7.71
CA VAL A 76 -3.97 12.27 7.91
C VAL A 76 -3.78 13.25 6.74
N GLY A 77 -4.24 12.90 5.55
CA GLY A 77 -4.17 13.71 4.35
C GLY A 77 -5.20 14.84 4.32
N GLU A 78 -6.41 14.62 4.85
CA GLU A 78 -7.51 15.60 4.92
C GLU A 78 -7.07 17.00 5.35
N PRO A 79 -6.38 17.22 6.49
CA PRO A 79 -5.98 18.56 6.90
C PRO A 79 -4.96 19.21 5.96
N ILE A 80 -4.11 18.42 5.28
CA ILE A 80 -3.13 18.94 4.32
C ILE A 80 -3.82 19.32 3.01
N PHE A 81 -4.79 18.51 2.58
CA PHE A 81 -5.58 18.77 1.39
C PHE A 81 -6.51 19.97 1.59
N ALA A 82 -7.16 20.11 2.75
CA ALA A 82 -8.01 21.27 3.07
C ALA A 82 -7.23 22.59 2.99
N ASP A 83 -6.03 22.64 3.61
CA ASP A 83 -5.14 23.80 3.56
C ASP A 83 -4.78 24.23 2.11
N PHE A 84 -4.78 23.28 1.16
CA PHE A 84 -4.42 23.52 -0.25
C PHE A 84 -5.63 23.75 -1.16
N PHE A 85 -6.74 23.08 -0.91
CA PHE A 85 -7.97 23.12 -1.74
C PHE A 85 -8.93 24.24 -1.33
N ASP A 86 -9.06 24.59 -0.05
CA ASP A 86 -9.92 25.71 0.40
C ASP A 86 -9.61 27.03 -0.33
N PRO A 87 -8.34 27.47 -0.49
CA PRO A 87 -8.07 28.69 -1.24
C PRO A 87 -8.40 28.57 -2.74
N LEU A 88 -8.28 27.36 -3.32
CA LEU A 88 -8.51 27.09 -4.74
C LEU A 88 -10.01 27.04 -5.06
N LEU A 89 -10.82 26.44 -4.17
CA LEU A 89 -12.28 26.47 -4.22
C LEU A 89 -12.83 27.85 -3.95
N ALA A 90 -12.30 28.58 -2.96
CA ALA A 90 -12.71 29.95 -2.69
C ALA A 90 -12.42 30.87 -3.88
N THR A 91 -11.27 30.73 -4.54
CA THR A 91 -10.90 31.54 -5.72
C THR A 91 -11.76 31.23 -6.93
N THR A 92 -12.07 29.96 -7.18
CA THR A 92 -12.93 29.56 -8.31
C THR A 92 -14.39 29.94 -8.06
N LEU A 93 -14.91 29.77 -6.85
CA LEU A 93 -16.27 30.22 -6.50
C LEU A 93 -16.40 31.75 -6.55
N ALA A 94 -15.39 32.49 -6.08
CA ALA A 94 -15.37 33.96 -6.18
C ALA A 94 -15.24 34.50 -7.62
N PHE A 95 -14.78 33.66 -8.57
CA PHE A 95 -14.74 34.02 -9.98
C PHE A 95 -16.03 33.65 -10.73
N VAL A 96 -16.78 32.67 -10.20
CA VAL A 96 -18.01 32.13 -10.82
C VAL A 96 -19.28 32.82 -10.29
N LEU A 97 -19.27 33.31 -9.03
CA LEU A 97 -20.32 34.13 -8.41
C LEU A 97 -20.03 35.63 -8.56
#